data_AF-A0A8S9DMN8-F1
#
_entry.id   AF-A0A8S9DMN8-F1
#
_cell.length_a   1.000
_cell.length_b   1.000
_cell.length_c   1.000
_cell.angle_alpha   90.00
_cell.angle_beta   90.00
_cell.angle_gamma   90.00
#
_symmetry.space_group_name_H-M   'P 1'
#
loop_
_entity.id
_entity.type
_entity.pdbx_description
1 polymer ?
#
loop_
_entity_poly.entity_id
_entity_poly.type
_entity_poly.pdbx_seq_one_letter_code
_entity_poly.pdbx_strand_id
1 'polypeptide(L)'
;MAISRRNVIISFAAVALLLVSACAPVSKGLDLLKKDTPNSSEIDPNLEITQEPAQPGSIDQTEDDFPRTPDPISVQVTLDTANKVSKSSYDFSFILETTNAEGTEFYMSIDNKLYNTDADGNLETAFGADVTMTPISAIAGLPFSQGFLAAVQLGPEGLLMAMPATVTLTVPGNHETDYIGFAADGNGGDFHLYPMSSSYADYNDTTSFTFGITHFSIYGVATVVAGEIEAQQAHPPVSPASQDEDDLAPLITIKLPYDEMAPLMSKQQLQLAKSHTRLVKPLIDKLANTKCEQVSTAAYIFSEWRSKVDQFYYHNEYFQLQIDSDAKALNARFTECARELCPVCMGGQPEGKPDLAKINSVIVLATFAESLSFTTGLDDFAWWRQLSSQCAERGGIQSPSGSTGGDYSGEGPAPTPIPFTCPL
;
A
#
# COMPACT_ATOMS: atom_id res chain seq x y z
N MET A 1 -15.55 51.21 15.18
CA MET A 1 -14.34 50.38 15.30
C MET A 1 -14.31 49.44 14.11
N ALA A 2 -13.48 49.73 13.11
CA ALA A 2 -13.33 48.91 11.91
C ALA A 2 -11.98 48.17 12.01
N ILE A 3 -12.01 46.85 12.07
CA ILE A 3 -10.81 46.01 12.11
C ILE A 3 -10.49 45.61 10.67
N SER A 4 -9.42 46.18 10.16
CA SER A 4 -8.84 45.92 8.85
C SER A 4 -8.18 44.53 8.83
N ARG A 5 -8.75 43.58 8.08
CA ARG A 5 -8.10 42.30 7.75
C ARG A 5 -7.00 42.56 6.71
N ARG A 6 -5.73 42.37 7.08
CA ARG A 6 -4.62 42.29 6.13
C ARG A 6 -4.49 40.85 5.65
N ASN A 7 -4.66 40.64 4.34
CA ASN A 7 -4.27 39.41 3.67
C ASN A 7 -2.75 39.32 3.66
N VAL A 8 -2.19 38.29 4.28
CA VAL A 8 -0.79 37.91 4.14
C VAL A 8 -0.76 36.85 3.04
N ILE A 9 -0.22 37.24 1.88
CA ILE A 9 0.11 36.33 0.79
C ILE A 9 1.53 35.83 1.08
N ILE A 10 1.67 34.58 1.51
CA ILE A 10 2.97 33.91 1.62
C ILE A 10 3.22 33.22 0.28
N SER A 11 4.10 33.82 -0.55
CA SER A 11 4.61 33.17 -1.75
C SER A 11 5.73 32.19 -1.37
N PHE A 12 5.50 30.90 -1.60
CA PHE A 12 6.57 29.90 -1.59
C PHE A 12 7.37 30.01 -2.89
N ALA A 13 8.63 30.41 -2.78
CA ALA A 13 9.58 30.41 -3.88
C ALA A 13 10.21 29.01 -4.01
N ALA A 14 10.03 28.39 -5.18
CA ALA A 14 10.66 27.13 -5.54
C ALA A 14 12.18 27.32 -5.67
N VAL A 15 12.96 26.54 -4.90
CA VAL A 15 14.42 26.43 -5.04
C VAL A 15 14.71 25.33 -6.05
N ALA A 16 15.02 25.74 -7.28
CA ALA A 16 15.54 24.84 -8.31
C ALA A 16 17.05 24.64 -8.11
N LEU A 17 17.45 23.45 -7.64
CA LEU A 17 18.85 23.06 -7.51
C LEU A 17 19.34 22.50 -8.87
N LEU A 18 20.19 23.26 -9.56
CA LEU A 18 20.90 22.84 -10.78
C LEU A 18 22.09 21.94 -10.41
N LEU A 19 21.97 20.63 -10.67
CA LEU A 19 23.11 19.71 -10.70
C LEU A 19 23.68 19.64 -12.12
N VAL A 20 24.81 20.31 -12.33
CA VAL A 20 25.64 20.14 -13.53
C VAL A 20 26.53 18.92 -13.32
N SER A 21 26.22 17.82 -14.01
CA SER A 21 27.07 16.62 -14.06
C SER A 21 28.22 16.85 -15.05
N ALA A 22 29.45 16.93 -14.53
CA ALA A 22 30.67 16.90 -15.32
C ALA A 22 31.23 15.47 -15.35
N CYS A 23 31.17 14.82 -16.51
CA CYS A 23 31.89 13.57 -16.76
C CYS A 23 33.40 13.82 -16.85
N ALA A 24 34.17 13.15 -15.98
CA ALA A 24 35.59 12.92 -16.20
C ALA A 24 35.93 11.45 -15.87
N PRO A 25 36.74 10.75 -16.68
CA PRO A 25 37.07 9.35 -16.44
C PRO A 25 38.21 9.23 -15.42
N VAL A 26 37.94 8.60 -14.28
CA VAL A 26 38.99 8.19 -13.33
C VAL A 26 39.40 6.76 -13.67
N SER A 27 40.56 6.62 -14.32
CA SER A 27 41.22 5.35 -14.51
C SER A 27 42.27 5.12 -13.42
N LYS A 28 42.29 3.87 -12.92
CA LYS A 28 43.38 3.17 -12.22
C LYS A 28 43.62 3.51 -10.75
N GLY A 29 43.42 2.47 -9.93
CA GLY A 29 44.23 2.21 -8.74
C GLY A 29 43.41 1.96 -7.49
N LEU A 30 42.92 0.72 -7.31
CA LEU A 30 42.69 0.16 -5.98
C LEU A 30 42.70 -1.38 -6.09
N ASP A 31 43.91 -1.91 -6.15
CA ASP A 31 44.20 -3.27 -5.68
C ASP A 31 44.47 -3.14 -4.17
N LEU A 32 44.04 -4.11 -3.36
CA LEU A 32 44.05 -4.18 -1.88
C LEU A 32 42.71 -3.88 -1.20
N LEU A 33 41.80 -4.86 -1.26
CA LEU A 33 40.94 -5.30 -0.14
C LEU A 33 40.23 -6.60 -0.56
N LYS A 34 40.96 -7.73 -0.55
CA LYS A 34 40.34 -9.05 -0.41
C LYS A 34 39.91 -9.16 1.05
N LYS A 35 38.65 -8.81 1.32
CA LYS A 35 37.98 -9.10 2.59
C LYS A 35 37.08 -10.30 2.33
N ASP A 36 37.29 -11.35 3.11
CA ASP A 36 36.56 -12.61 3.04
C ASP A 36 35.06 -12.36 3.06
N THR A 37 34.40 -12.74 1.97
CA THR A 37 32.95 -12.81 1.88
C THR A 37 32.52 -14.01 2.73
N PRO A 38 31.64 -13.85 3.74
CA PRO A 38 31.04 -15.01 4.39
C PRO A 38 30.21 -15.76 3.35
N ASN A 39 30.41 -17.07 3.30
CA ASN A 39 29.72 -17.98 2.40
C ASN A 39 28.21 -17.94 2.71
N SER A 40 27.36 -17.45 1.79
CA SER A 40 25.91 -17.31 2.00
C SER A 40 25.12 -18.62 1.82
N SER A 41 25.71 -19.77 2.16
CA SER A 41 25.16 -21.09 1.82
C SER A 41 24.71 -21.94 3.01
N GLU A 42 24.58 -21.39 4.22
CA GLU A 42 24.03 -22.11 5.38
C GLU A 42 23.05 -21.23 6.14
N ILE A 43 21.86 -21.01 5.57
CA ILE A 43 20.67 -20.81 6.40
C ILE A 43 20.15 -22.21 6.68
N ASP A 44 20.31 -22.69 7.91
CA ASP A 44 19.74 -23.95 8.37
C ASP A 44 18.21 -23.84 8.34
N PRO A 45 17.50 -24.63 7.51
CA PRO A 45 16.04 -24.62 7.48
C PRO A 45 15.40 -25.18 8.77
N ASN A 46 16.20 -25.67 9.72
CA ASN A 46 15.74 -26.24 10.99
C ASN A 46 16.20 -25.41 12.20
N LEU A 47 16.12 -24.08 12.15
CA LEU A 47 16.34 -23.24 13.33
C LEU A 47 15.27 -23.58 14.40
N GLU A 48 15.58 -24.54 15.28
CA GLU A 48 14.78 -24.87 16.45
C GLU A 48 14.79 -23.66 17.40
N ILE A 49 13.71 -22.90 17.36
CA ILE A 49 13.47 -21.80 18.30
C ILE A 49 13.35 -22.44 19.68
N THR A 50 14.37 -22.25 20.52
CA THR A 50 14.36 -22.72 21.90
C THR A 50 13.27 -21.95 22.64
N GLN A 51 12.19 -22.62 23.02
CA GLN A 51 11.06 -22.01 23.72
C GLN A 51 11.50 -21.48 25.10
N GLU A 52 11.35 -20.18 25.31
CA GLU A 52 11.50 -19.52 26.61
C GLU A 52 10.37 -19.96 27.56
N PRO A 53 10.62 -20.18 28.87
CA PRO A 53 9.59 -20.64 29.79
C PRO A 53 8.40 -19.69 29.88
N ALA A 54 7.20 -20.26 29.70
CA ALA A 54 5.92 -19.56 29.59
C ALA A 54 5.63 -18.61 30.77
N GLN A 55 5.30 -17.36 30.46
CA GLN A 55 4.68 -16.44 31.42
C GLN A 55 3.23 -16.85 31.71
N PRO A 56 2.75 -16.76 32.97
CA PRO A 56 1.37 -17.08 33.31
C PRO A 56 0.45 -15.98 32.76
N GLY A 57 -0.38 -16.33 31.77
CA GLY A 57 -1.31 -15.41 31.10
C GLY A 57 -1.22 -15.45 29.57
N SER A 58 -0.19 -16.09 29.01
CA SER A 58 -0.08 -16.32 27.56
C SER A 58 -1.30 -17.11 27.09
N ILE A 59 -2.17 -16.48 26.29
CA ILE A 59 -3.14 -17.19 25.50
C ILE A 59 -2.31 -18.04 24.53
N ASP A 60 -2.22 -19.34 24.79
CA ASP A 60 -1.66 -20.33 23.87
C ASP A 60 -2.64 -20.46 22.71
N GLN A 61 -2.74 -19.40 21.89
CA GLN A 61 -3.41 -19.48 20.60
C GLN A 61 -2.52 -20.37 19.75
N THR A 62 -2.86 -21.67 19.74
CA THR A 62 -2.21 -22.62 18.84
C THR A 62 -2.32 -22.06 17.44
N GLU A 63 -1.18 -21.96 16.77
CA GLU A 63 -0.97 -21.41 15.43
C GLU A 63 -1.94 -21.92 14.35
N ASP A 64 -2.67 -23.00 14.64
CA ASP A 64 -3.65 -23.69 13.80
C ASP A 64 -5.03 -23.01 13.68
N ASP A 65 -5.40 -22.01 14.49
CA ASP A 65 -6.77 -21.44 14.51
C ASP A 65 -6.97 -20.21 13.59
N PHE A 66 -6.29 -20.15 12.44
CA PHE A 66 -6.47 -19.06 11.47
C PHE A 66 -7.30 -19.49 10.24
N PRO A 67 -8.28 -18.68 9.78
CA PRO A 67 -8.70 -17.41 10.38
C PRO A 67 -9.42 -17.63 11.71
N ARG A 68 -9.21 -16.70 12.65
CA ARG A 68 -9.88 -16.70 13.95
C ARG A 68 -11.38 -16.48 13.75
N THR A 69 -12.20 -17.02 14.66
CA THR A 69 -13.64 -16.76 14.65
C THR A 69 -13.90 -15.26 14.82
N PRO A 70 -14.57 -14.58 13.86
CA PRO A 70 -14.81 -13.15 13.95
C PRO A 70 -15.62 -12.74 15.19
N ASP A 71 -15.17 -11.69 15.86
CA ASP A 71 -15.90 -10.97 16.92
C ASP A 71 -15.64 -9.46 16.78
N PRO A 72 -16.08 -8.84 15.67
CA PRO A 72 -15.67 -7.49 15.33
C PRO A 72 -16.34 -6.44 16.23
N ILE A 73 -15.55 -5.44 16.63
CA ILE A 73 -16.07 -4.23 17.28
C ILE A 73 -16.58 -3.25 16.21
N SER A 74 -17.66 -2.53 16.53
CA SER A 74 -18.15 -1.43 15.71
C SER A 74 -18.11 -0.12 16.49
N VAL A 75 -17.57 0.92 15.86
CA VAL A 75 -17.51 2.29 16.37
C VAL A 75 -18.46 3.20 15.58
N GLN A 76 -18.75 4.38 16.11
CA GLN A 76 -19.58 5.38 15.45
C GLN A 76 -18.78 6.67 15.25
N VAL A 77 -18.58 7.06 13.99
CA VAL A 77 -17.72 8.20 13.65
C VAL A 77 -18.51 9.46 13.32
N THR A 78 -18.00 10.61 13.76
CA THR A 78 -18.51 11.94 13.42
C THR A 78 -17.49 12.68 12.58
N LEU A 79 -17.83 12.94 11.32
CA LEU A 79 -16.94 13.55 10.34
C LEU A 79 -16.87 15.07 10.49
N ASP A 80 -15.65 15.61 10.39
CA ASP A 80 -15.40 17.04 10.21
C ASP A 80 -15.57 17.41 8.73
N THR A 81 -16.82 17.47 8.30
CA THR A 81 -17.18 17.80 6.92
C THR A 81 -16.76 19.21 6.50
N ALA A 82 -16.46 20.10 7.44
CA ALA A 82 -15.98 21.45 7.14
C ALA A 82 -14.54 21.44 6.58
N ASN A 83 -13.73 20.45 6.96
CA ASN A 83 -12.35 20.29 6.53
C ASN A 83 -12.16 19.12 5.54
N LYS A 84 -13.25 18.69 4.87
CA LYS A 84 -13.20 17.70 3.80
C LYS A 84 -12.47 18.26 2.57
N VAL A 85 -11.57 17.45 2.00
CA VAL A 85 -10.95 17.70 0.69
C VAL A 85 -11.25 16.59 -0.29
N SER A 86 -11.22 16.91 -1.59
CA SER A 86 -11.58 15.99 -2.66
C SER A 86 -10.72 16.23 -3.89
N LYS A 87 -10.38 15.16 -4.61
CA LYS A 87 -9.75 15.21 -5.93
C LYS A 87 -10.23 14.03 -6.77
N SER A 88 -10.43 14.25 -8.06
CA SER A 88 -10.83 13.16 -8.95
C SER A 88 -9.63 12.28 -9.31
N SER A 89 -9.82 10.97 -9.37
CA SER A 89 -8.80 9.95 -9.65
C SER A 89 -8.34 9.88 -11.11
N TYR A 90 -8.60 10.92 -11.91
CA TYR A 90 -8.07 11.03 -13.27
C TYR A 90 -6.55 11.15 -13.30
N ASP A 91 -5.97 11.68 -12.22
CA ASP A 91 -4.53 11.73 -12.01
C ASP A 91 -4.05 10.42 -11.36
N PHE A 92 -2.97 9.85 -11.89
CA PHE A 92 -2.34 8.64 -11.34
C PHE A 92 -1.50 8.90 -10.11
N SER A 93 -1.18 10.17 -9.89
CA SER A 93 -0.41 10.66 -8.77
C SER A 93 -1.11 11.89 -8.25
N PHE A 94 -1.56 11.86 -7.01
CA PHE A 94 -2.10 13.05 -6.39
C PHE A 94 -1.95 13.04 -4.89
N ILE A 95 -1.98 14.26 -4.36
CA ILE A 95 -1.91 14.54 -2.95
C ILE A 95 -3.24 15.15 -2.52
N LEU A 96 -3.74 14.73 -1.37
CA LEU A 96 -4.77 15.44 -0.61
C LEU A 96 -4.15 15.96 0.69
N GLU A 97 -4.46 17.20 1.05
CA GLU A 97 -3.98 17.85 2.27
C GLU A 97 -5.14 18.61 2.92
N THR A 98 -5.27 18.52 4.24
CA THR A 98 -6.21 19.33 5.01
C THR A 98 -5.75 19.47 6.47
N THR A 99 -6.37 20.37 7.24
CA THR A 99 -6.09 20.57 8.65
C THR A 99 -7.41 20.68 9.41
N ASN A 100 -7.54 19.98 10.55
CA ASN A 100 -8.73 20.10 11.40
C ASN A 100 -8.68 21.33 12.32
N ALA A 101 -9.71 21.51 13.16
CA ALA A 101 -9.79 22.62 14.10
C ALA A 101 -8.73 22.56 15.22
N GLU A 102 -8.22 21.37 15.52
CA GLU A 102 -7.20 21.08 16.53
C GLU A 102 -5.77 21.34 16.03
N GLY A 103 -5.60 21.65 14.74
CA GLY A 103 -4.30 21.88 14.12
C GLY A 103 -3.58 20.61 13.68
N THR A 104 -4.26 19.46 13.67
CA THR A 104 -3.75 18.24 13.04
C THR A 104 -3.75 18.40 11.54
N GLU A 105 -2.60 18.18 10.92
CA GLU A 105 -2.44 18.14 9.47
C GLU A 105 -2.63 16.70 8.98
N PHE A 106 -3.40 16.55 7.91
CA PHE A 106 -3.68 15.29 7.25
C PHE A 106 -3.10 15.36 5.85
N TYR A 107 -2.25 14.41 5.51
CA TYR A 107 -1.62 14.30 4.20
C TYR A 107 -1.84 12.89 3.67
N MET A 108 -2.28 12.78 2.41
CA MET A 108 -2.35 11.52 1.71
C MET A 108 -1.68 11.66 0.34
N SER A 109 -0.74 10.75 0.05
CA SER A 109 -0.10 10.63 -1.25
C SER A 109 -0.47 9.31 -1.89
N ILE A 110 -1.13 9.38 -3.04
CA ILE A 110 -1.42 8.24 -3.90
C ILE A 110 -0.56 8.41 -5.14
N ASP A 111 0.24 7.38 -5.44
CA ASP A 111 1.06 7.35 -6.65
C ASP A 111 0.71 6.14 -7.52
N ASN A 112 -0.59 5.79 -7.55
CA ASN A 112 -1.03 4.61 -8.25
C ASN A 112 -2.49 4.58 -8.72
N LYS A 113 -2.86 3.47 -9.38
CA LYS A 113 -4.23 3.23 -9.86
C LYS A 113 -5.16 2.74 -8.76
N LEU A 114 -6.42 3.12 -8.91
CA LEU A 114 -7.52 2.76 -8.02
C LEU A 114 -8.43 1.73 -8.69
N TYR A 115 -8.94 0.79 -7.90
CA TYR A 115 -9.80 -0.29 -8.36
C TYR A 115 -11.01 -0.49 -7.46
N ASN A 116 -12.14 -0.84 -8.07
CA ASN A 116 -13.28 -1.40 -7.38
C ASN A 116 -13.22 -2.93 -7.45
N THR A 117 -13.97 -3.58 -6.57
CA THR A 117 -14.26 -5.02 -6.68
C THR A 117 -15.66 -5.20 -7.25
N ASP A 118 -15.80 -6.03 -8.27
CA ASP A 118 -17.11 -6.40 -8.81
C ASP A 118 -17.81 -7.46 -7.94
N ALA A 119 -19.01 -7.89 -8.34
CA ALA A 119 -19.79 -8.88 -7.59
C ALA A 119 -19.15 -10.28 -7.53
N ASP A 120 -18.22 -10.58 -8.45
CA ASP A 120 -17.52 -11.86 -8.57
C ASP A 120 -16.13 -11.82 -7.90
N GLY A 121 -15.73 -10.68 -7.33
CA GLY A 121 -14.43 -10.49 -6.70
C GLY A 121 -13.31 -10.10 -7.67
N ASN A 122 -13.62 -9.77 -8.92
CA ASN A 122 -12.63 -9.28 -9.87
C ASN A 122 -12.41 -7.78 -9.67
N LEU A 123 -11.24 -7.33 -10.12
CA LEU A 123 -10.85 -5.93 -10.01
C LEU A 123 -11.26 -5.15 -11.26
N GLU A 124 -11.85 -3.98 -11.05
CA GLU A 124 -12.23 -3.05 -12.11
C GLU A 124 -11.60 -1.69 -11.90
N THR A 125 -11.15 -1.05 -12.98
CA THR A 125 -10.57 0.29 -12.88
C THR A 125 -11.60 1.31 -12.39
N ALA A 126 -11.22 2.13 -11.42
CA ALA A 126 -12.07 3.15 -10.81
C ALA A 126 -11.76 4.57 -11.32
N PHE A 127 -11.74 4.73 -12.64
CA PHE A 127 -11.43 6.02 -13.26
C PHE A 127 -12.46 7.10 -12.94
N GLY A 128 -11.96 8.28 -12.57
CA GLY A 128 -12.79 9.46 -12.31
C GLY A 128 -13.55 9.41 -10.98
N ALA A 129 -13.28 8.42 -10.12
CA ALA A 129 -13.81 8.40 -8.76
C ALA A 129 -13.38 9.66 -8.01
N ASP A 130 -14.32 10.31 -7.33
CA ASP A 130 -14.03 11.43 -6.44
C ASP A 130 -13.42 10.89 -5.15
N VAL A 131 -12.09 10.98 -5.05
CA VAL A 131 -11.34 10.59 -3.86
C VAL A 131 -11.44 11.69 -2.83
N THR A 132 -11.83 11.33 -1.62
CA THR A 132 -12.05 12.27 -0.53
C THR A 132 -11.26 11.89 0.70
N MET A 133 -10.78 12.90 1.43
CA MET A 133 -10.16 12.75 2.73
C MET A 133 -10.91 13.66 3.71
N THR A 134 -11.53 13.06 4.72
CA THR A 134 -12.37 13.77 5.70
C THR A 134 -11.87 13.50 7.11
N PRO A 135 -11.34 14.50 7.83
CA PRO A 135 -10.96 14.33 9.23
C PRO A 135 -12.14 13.87 10.09
N ILE A 136 -11.84 13.14 11.16
CA ILE A 136 -12.84 12.66 12.12
C ILE A 136 -12.74 13.48 13.40
N SER A 137 -13.87 14.07 13.79
CA SER A 137 -13.99 14.93 14.98
C SER A 137 -14.36 14.18 16.26
N ALA A 138 -15.02 13.02 16.14
CA ALA A 138 -15.35 12.17 17.27
C ALA A 138 -15.54 10.71 16.86
N ILE A 139 -15.21 9.78 17.76
CA ILE A 139 -15.45 8.34 17.63
C ILE A 139 -16.10 7.85 18.92
N ALA A 140 -17.36 7.43 18.84
CA ALA A 140 -18.06 6.80 19.96
C ALA A 140 -17.91 5.27 19.89
N GLY A 141 -17.81 4.62 21.07
CA GLY A 141 -17.59 3.17 21.17
C GLY A 141 -16.14 2.72 21.00
N LEU A 142 -15.19 3.66 20.97
CA LEU A 142 -13.76 3.34 20.90
C LEU A 142 -13.35 2.49 22.12
N PRO A 143 -12.64 1.37 21.96
CA PRO A 143 -12.25 0.47 23.05
C PRO A 143 -11.02 0.98 23.84
N PHE A 144 -10.71 2.28 23.74
CA PHE A 144 -9.54 2.90 24.37
C PHE A 144 -9.95 4.03 25.28
N SER A 145 -9.63 3.90 26.56
CA SER A 145 -10.09 4.80 27.63
C SER A 145 -9.53 6.22 27.52
N GLN A 146 -8.38 6.39 26.86
CA GLN A 146 -7.74 7.69 26.64
C GLN A 146 -8.20 8.37 25.34
N GLY A 147 -9.06 7.72 24.55
CA GLY A 147 -9.58 8.26 23.30
C GLY A 147 -8.60 8.15 22.13
N PHE A 148 -8.81 8.99 21.11
CA PHE A 148 -7.98 9.05 19.91
C PHE A 148 -7.32 10.42 19.74
N LEU A 149 -6.14 10.43 19.11
CA LEU A 149 -5.38 11.65 18.82
C LEU A 149 -5.80 12.29 17.51
N ALA A 150 -5.90 11.48 16.46
CA ALA A 150 -6.26 11.90 15.12
C ALA A 150 -6.83 10.70 14.35
N ALA A 151 -7.81 10.96 13.48
CA ALA A 151 -8.33 9.94 12.57
C ALA A 151 -8.92 10.59 11.32
N VAL A 152 -8.95 9.84 10.23
CA VAL A 152 -9.41 10.28 8.92
C VAL A 152 -10.24 9.19 8.27
N GLN A 153 -11.31 9.59 7.58
CA GLN A 153 -12.05 8.71 6.68
C GLN A 153 -11.65 9.02 5.23
N LEU A 154 -11.27 7.96 4.51
CA LEU A 154 -11.02 8.00 3.08
C LEU A 154 -12.26 7.50 2.34
N GLY A 155 -12.55 8.12 1.20
CA GLY A 155 -13.68 7.75 0.36
C GLY A 155 -13.32 7.81 -1.12
N PRO A 156 -13.99 7.04 -1.99
CA PRO A 156 -15.05 6.07 -1.70
C PRO A 156 -14.57 4.85 -0.91
N GLU A 157 -15.42 4.29 -0.06
CA GLU A 157 -15.08 3.13 0.78
C GLU A 157 -14.69 1.91 -0.05
N GLY A 158 -13.70 1.14 0.43
CA GLY A 158 -13.31 -0.13 -0.16
C GLY A 158 -12.56 0.01 -1.50
N LEU A 159 -12.23 1.22 -1.91
CA LEU A 159 -11.46 1.45 -3.13
C LEU A 159 -10.03 0.95 -2.94
N LEU A 160 -9.59 0.05 -3.81
CA LEU A 160 -8.32 -0.68 -3.71
C LEU A 160 -7.21 -0.02 -4.51
N MET A 161 -5.95 -0.29 -4.15
CA MET A 161 -4.76 0.27 -4.81
C MET A 161 -3.77 -0.84 -5.20
N ALA A 162 -3.15 -0.73 -6.38
CA ALA A 162 -2.15 -1.73 -6.83
C ALA A 162 -0.81 -1.66 -6.06
N MET A 163 -0.52 -0.48 -5.51
CA MET A 163 0.60 -0.20 -4.61
C MET A 163 0.03 0.66 -3.49
N PRO A 164 0.60 0.57 -2.30
CA PRO A 164 0.12 1.30 -1.14
C PRO A 164 0.17 2.80 -1.36
N ALA A 165 -0.86 3.50 -0.88
CA ALA A 165 -0.76 4.91 -0.61
C ALA A 165 -0.16 5.16 0.77
N THR A 166 0.34 6.37 0.98
CA THR A 166 0.80 6.81 2.29
C THR A 166 -0.20 7.80 2.86
N VAL A 167 -0.63 7.57 4.10
CA VAL A 167 -1.38 8.53 4.91
C VAL A 167 -0.51 8.97 6.07
N THR A 168 -0.39 10.27 6.26
CA THR A 168 0.34 10.87 7.38
C THR A 168 -0.58 11.79 8.18
N LEU A 169 -0.60 11.58 9.50
CA LEU A 169 -1.30 12.40 10.48
C LEU A 169 -0.24 13.13 11.32
N THR A 170 -0.14 14.45 11.19
CA THR A 170 0.82 15.26 11.94
C THR A 170 0.08 16.04 13.02
N VAL A 171 0.32 15.65 14.28
CA VAL A 171 -0.35 16.20 15.46
C VAL A 171 0.59 17.16 16.19
N PRO A 172 0.13 18.34 16.64
CA PRO A 172 0.91 19.22 17.50
C PRO A 172 1.30 18.58 18.83
N GLY A 173 2.51 18.88 19.27
CA GLY A 173 3.10 18.42 20.52
C GLY A 173 3.87 17.10 20.39
N ASN A 174 4.64 16.82 21.44
CA ASN A 174 5.35 15.56 21.60
C ASN A 174 4.45 14.46 22.17
N HIS A 175 4.07 13.51 21.32
CA HIS A 175 3.36 12.28 21.68
C HIS A 175 4.35 11.12 21.67
N GLU A 176 5.09 10.96 22.77
CA GLU A 176 6.27 10.09 22.81
C GLU A 176 5.96 8.64 23.21
N THR A 177 4.84 8.37 23.88
CA THR A 177 4.52 7.01 24.36
C THR A 177 3.03 6.65 24.33
N ASP A 178 2.77 5.35 24.22
CA ASP A 178 1.47 4.67 24.36
C ASP A 178 0.40 5.04 23.34
N TYR A 179 0.75 4.98 22.05
CA TYR A 179 -0.20 5.06 20.95
C TYR A 179 -0.25 3.77 20.15
N ILE A 180 -1.37 3.53 19.47
CA ILE A 180 -1.53 2.43 18.51
C ILE A 180 -2.31 2.91 17.30
N GLY A 181 -1.99 2.36 16.14
CA GLY A 181 -2.77 2.58 14.93
C GLY A 181 -4.02 1.73 14.95
N PHE A 182 -5.09 2.23 14.37
CA PHE A 182 -6.31 1.46 14.16
C PHE A 182 -6.88 1.73 12.77
N ALA A 183 -7.66 0.77 12.30
CA ALA A 183 -8.50 0.91 11.12
C ALA A 183 -9.92 0.41 11.41
N ALA A 184 -10.86 0.85 10.59
CA ALA A 184 -12.25 0.40 10.62
C ALA A 184 -12.88 0.69 9.25
N ASP A 185 -13.90 -0.08 8.86
CA ASP A 185 -14.70 0.18 7.67
C ASP A 185 -15.28 1.61 7.71
N GLY A 186 -15.64 2.16 6.55
CA GLY A 186 -16.20 3.52 6.42
C GLY A 186 -17.49 3.79 7.18
N ASN A 187 -18.17 2.75 7.69
CA ASN A 187 -19.32 2.85 8.59
C ASN A 187 -18.97 2.65 10.08
N GLY A 188 -17.68 2.50 10.40
CA GLY A 188 -17.13 2.18 11.71
C GLY A 188 -17.16 0.70 12.08
N GLY A 189 -17.58 -0.20 11.17
CA GLY A 189 -17.50 -1.65 11.36
C GLY A 189 -16.08 -2.17 11.32
N ASP A 190 -15.91 -3.43 11.69
CA ASP A 190 -14.63 -4.15 11.62
C ASP A 190 -13.44 -3.40 12.24
N PHE A 191 -13.65 -2.78 13.41
CA PHE A 191 -12.59 -2.04 14.10
C PHE A 191 -11.47 -2.99 14.56
N HIS A 192 -10.22 -2.68 14.20
CA HIS A 192 -9.04 -3.48 14.54
C HIS A 192 -7.77 -2.63 14.64
N LEU A 193 -6.71 -3.20 15.22
CA LEU A 193 -5.40 -2.53 15.27
C LEU A 193 -4.74 -2.54 13.88
N TYR A 194 -4.05 -1.46 13.52
CA TYR A 194 -3.44 -1.32 12.20
C TYR A 194 -1.98 -0.86 12.27
N PRO A 195 -1.07 -1.46 11.48
CA PRO A 195 0.33 -1.06 11.35
C PRO A 195 0.57 0.44 11.08
N MET A 196 1.34 1.09 11.96
CA MET A 196 1.75 2.49 11.77
C MET A 196 3.17 2.75 12.26
N SER A 197 3.88 3.66 11.60
CA SER A 197 5.14 4.21 12.11
C SER A 197 4.94 5.59 12.71
N SER A 198 5.87 6.03 13.57
CA SER A 198 5.79 7.33 14.22
C SER A 198 7.16 8.01 14.26
N SER A 199 7.17 9.32 14.06
CA SER A 199 8.37 10.15 14.16
C SER A 199 8.04 11.48 14.85
N TYR A 200 8.82 11.84 15.86
CA TYR A 200 8.74 13.14 16.52
C TYR A 200 9.76 14.10 15.89
N ALA A 201 9.36 15.33 15.67
CA ALA A 201 10.17 16.38 15.07
C ALA A 201 10.35 17.56 16.03
N ASP A 202 11.48 17.59 16.73
CA ASP A 202 11.82 18.61 17.74
C ASP A 202 11.71 20.07 17.23
N TYR A 203 11.98 20.30 15.93
CA TYR A 203 12.09 21.65 15.38
C TYR A 203 10.74 22.35 15.17
N ASN A 204 9.65 21.60 15.08
CA ASN A 204 8.29 22.13 14.96
C ASN A 204 7.34 21.62 16.05
N ASP A 205 7.85 20.85 17.02
CA ASP A 205 7.08 20.25 18.12
C ASP A 205 5.84 19.51 17.59
N THR A 206 6.08 18.54 16.70
CA THR A 206 5.01 17.71 16.13
C THR A 206 5.38 16.23 16.17
N THR A 207 4.38 15.38 16.35
CA THR A 207 4.49 13.94 16.09
C THR A 207 3.74 13.60 14.80
N SER A 208 4.44 12.94 13.89
CA SER A 208 3.86 12.42 12.65
C SER A 208 3.65 10.91 12.76
N PHE A 209 2.47 10.47 12.37
CA PHE A 209 2.05 9.07 12.31
C PHE A 209 1.79 8.67 10.87
N THR A 210 2.44 7.61 10.39
CA THR A 210 2.41 7.23 8.97
C THR A 210 1.89 5.81 8.78
N PHE A 211 0.93 5.69 7.87
CA PHE A 211 0.27 4.44 7.48
C PHE A 211 0.59 4.13 6.02
N GLY A 212 0.95 2.89 5.73
CA GLY A 212 0.85 2.34 4.38
C GLY A 212 -0.52 1.69 4.21
N ILE A 213 -1.32 2.14 3.25
CA ILE A 213 -2.70 1.67 3.06
C ILE A 213 -2.90 1.11 1.66
N THR A 214 -3.66 0.03 1.52
CA THR A 214 -3.97 -0.61 0.23
C THR A 214 -5.42 -0.50 -0.19
N HIS A 215 -6.28 -0.04 0.71
CA HIS A 215 -7.67 0.28 0.43
C HIS A 215 -8.10 1.58 1.13
N PHE A 216 -9.25 2.11 0.77
CA PHE A 216 -9.85 3.26 1.44
C PHE A 216 -10.77 2.81 2.57
N SER A 217 -10.60 3.44 3.72
CA SER A 217 -11.32 3.13 4.95
C SER A 217 -11.13 4.25 5.99
N ILE A 218 -11.41 3.95 7.26
CA ILE A 218 -11.04 4.80 8.40
C ILE A 218 -9.66 4.39 8.91
N TYR A 219 -8.80 5.37 9.14
CA TYR A 219 -7.48 5.18 9.75
C TYR A 219 -7.27 6.20 10.86
N GLY A 220 -6.68 5.79 11.97
CA GLY A 220 -6.42 6.70 13.08
C GLY A 220 -5.42 6.19 14.09
N VAL A 221 -5.13 7.05 15.05
CA VAL A 221 -4.20 6.81 16.16
C VAL A 221 -4.93 7.00 17.46
N ALA A 222 -4.87 5.98 18.32
CA ALA A 222 -5.41 6.03 19.66
C ALA A 222 -4.32 6.09 20.71
N THR A 223 -4.62 6.71 21.86
CA THR A 223 -3.79 6.58 23.06
C THR A 223 -4.30 5.39 23.85
N VAL A 224 -3.40 4.51 24.28
CA VAL A 224 -3.77 3.20 24.85
C VAL A 224 -3.03 2.91 26.14
N VAL A 225 -3.48 1.91 26.88
CA VAL A 225 -2.64 1.21 27.87
C VAL A 225 -2.45 -0.24 27.45
N ALA A 226 -1.38 -0.90 27.90
CA ALA A 226 -1.01 -2.24 27.44
C ALA A 226 -2.16 -3.27 27.49
N GLY A 227 -2.95 -3.27 28.56
CA GLY A 227 -4.10 -4.19 28.70
C GLY A 227 -5.24 -3.93 27.71
N GLU A 228 -5.35 -2.73 27.12
CA GLU A 228 -6.35 -2.42 26.10
C GLU A 228 -5.98 -3.00 24.73
N ILE A 229 -4.68 -3.10 24.43
CA ILE A 229 -4.20 -3.75 23.21
C ILE A 229 -4.57 -5.24 23.25
N GLU A 230 -4.27 -5.92 24.36
CA GLU A 230 -4.62 -7.33 24.54
C GLU A 230 -6.15 -7.56 24.49
N ALA A 231 -6.92 -6.65 25.10
CA ALA A 231 -8.37 -6.71 25.05
C ALA A 231 -8.91 -6.53 23.62
N GLN A 232 -8.34 -5.61 22.84
CA GLN A 232 -8.71 -5.43 21.44
C GLN A 232 -8.36 -6.66 20.59
N GLN A 233 -7.20 -7.26 20.78
CA GLN A 233 -6.80 -8.48 20.05
C GLN A 233 -7.68 -9.69 20.36
N ALA A 234 -8.45 -9.66 21.46
CA ALA A 234 -9.46 -10.68 21.76
C ALA A 234 -10.75 -10.54 20.94
N HIS A 235 -10.86 -9.51 20.10
CA HIS A 235 -11.99 -9.21 19.21
C HIS A 235 -11.55 -9.26 17.73
N PRO A 236 -11.32 -10.46 17.15
CA PRO A 236 -10.76 -10.57 15.81
C PRO A 236 -11.69 -9.95 14.76
N PRO A 237 -11.17 -9.14 13.83
CA PRO A 237 -11.96 -8.63 12.72
C PRO A 237 -12.45 -9.74 11.78
N VAL A 238 -13.38 -9.40 10.90
CA VAL A 238 -14.05 -10.31 9.98
C VAL A 238 -13.08 -10.84 8.92
N SER A 239 -12.27 -9.97 8.35
CA SER A 239 -11.40 -10.33 7.23
C SER A 239 -10.08 -10.96 7.73
N PRO A 240 -9.59 -12.03 7.09
CA PRO A 240 -8.27 -12.58 7.42
C PRO A 240 -7.12 -11.57 7.28
N ALA A 241 -7.22 -10.63 6.33
CA ALA A 241 -6.22 -9.58 6.14
C ALA A 241 -6.19 -8.61 7.34
N SER A 242 -7.36 -8.22 7.82
CA SER A 242 -7.51 -7.38 9.01
C SER A 242 -7.08 -8.10 10.28
N GLN A 243 -7.27 -9.43 10.38
CA GLN A 243 -6.76 -10.21 11.51
C GLN A 243 -5.22 -10.24 11.52
N ASP A 244 -4.59 -10.32 10.34
CA ASP A 244 -3.14 -10.21 10.21
C ASP A 244 -2.63 -8.80 10.58
N GLU A 245 -3.38 -7.76 10.23
CA GLU A 245 -3.07 -6.37 10.63
C GLU A 245 -3.18 -6.17 12.14
N ASP A 246 -4.23 -6.72 12.74
CA ASP A 246 -4.48 -6.70 14.19
C ASP A 246 -3.36 -7.38 14.98
N ASP A 247 -2.84 -8.50 14.47
CA ASP A 247 -1.71 -9.22 15.05
C ASP A 247 -0.38 -8.47 14.85
N LEU A 248 -0.21 -7.81 13.70
CA LEU A 248 1.05 -7.15 13.32
C LEU A 248 1.22 -5.77 13.99
N ALA A 249 0.12 -5.05 14.21
CA ALA A 249 0.14 -3.67 14.72
C ALA A 249 0.92 -3.49 16.04
N PRO A 250 0.73 -4.31 17.09
CA PRO A 250 1.45 -4.15 18.36
C PRO A 250 2.95 -4.42 18.26
N LEU A 251 3.38 -5.13 17.21
CA LEU A 251 4.79 -5.44 17.01
C LEU A 251 5.57 -4.22 16.49
N ILE A 252 4.90 -3.20 15.95
CA ILE A 252 5.55 -2.04 15.29
C ILE A 252 5.85 -0.90 16.28
N THR A 253 4.99 -0.71 17.28
CA THR A 253 4.92 0.54 18.05
C THR A 253 6.02 0.72 19.09
N ILE A 254 6.97 -0.20 19.17
CA ILE A 254 8.02 -0.17 20.16
C ILE A 254 9.26 0.48 19.56
N LYS A 255 9.47 1.77 19.86
CA LYS A 255 10.77 2.44 19.68
C LYS A 255 11.76 1.82 20.66
N LEU A 256 12.32 0.67 20.30
CA LEU A 256 13.35 0.04 21.10
C LEU A 256 14.71 0.68 20.83
N PRO A 257 15.55 0.86 21.87
CA PRO A 257 16.97 1.08 21.66
C PRO A 257 17.55 -0.10 20.85
N TYR A 258 18.57 0.19 20.03
CA TYR A 258 19.10 -0.74 19.02
C TYR A 258 19.45 -2.14 19.55
N ASP A 259 19.84 -2.24 20.83
CA ASP A 259 20.18 -3.49 21.52
C ASP A 259 18.98 -4.37 21.87
N GLU A 260 17.78 -3.80 21.98
CA GLU A 260 16.54 -4.54 22.23
C GLU A 260 15.75 -4.84 20.94
N MET A 261 16.20 -4.33 19.78
CA MET A 261 15.50 -4.54 18.49
C MET A 261 15.55 -6.00 18.00
N ALA A 262 16.60 -6.76 18.30
CA ALA A 262 16.80 -8.08 17.69
C ALA A 262 15.68 -9.11 17.99
N PRO A 263 15.17 -9.26 19.23
CA PRO A 263 14.04 -10.14 19.52
C PRO A 263 12.69 -9.67 18.94
N LEU A 264 12.49 -8.36 18.72
CA LEU A 264 11.28 -7.88 18.05
C LEU A 264 11.31 -8.13 16.55
N MET A 265 12.47 -7.91 15.93
CA MET A 265 12.70 -8.18 14.52
C MET A 265 12.33 -9.62 14.16
N SER A 266 12.61 -10.60 15.04
CA SER A 266 12.23 -12.00 14.81
C SER A 266 10.73 -12.25 14.95
N LYS A 267 10.03 -11.56 15.88
CA LYS A 267 8.56 -11.67 16.01
C LYS A 267 7.84 -11.05 14.82
N GLN A 268 8.27 -9.87 14.37
CA GLN A 268 7.74 -9.22 13.17
C GLN A 268 7.96 -10.09 11.92
N GLN A 269 9.18 -10.59 11.72
CA GLN A 269 9.49 -11.53 10.64
C GLN A 269 8.62 -12.78 10.71
N LEU A 270 8.46 -13.38 11.89
CA LEU A 270 7.63 -14.56 12.07
C LEU A 270 6.16 -14.25 11.70
N GLN A 271 5.61 -13.13 12.14
CA GLN A 271 4.23 -12.76 11.79
C GLN A 271 4.06 -12.47 10.30
N LEU A 272 5.02 -11.79 9.66
CA LEU A 272 5.00 -11.55 8.21
C LEU A 272 5.13 -12.85 7.40
N ALA A 273 5.94 -13.81 7.85
CA ALA A 273 6.05 -15.14 7.24
C ALA A 273 4.76 -15.96 7.39
N LYS A 274 4.10 -15.87 8.56
CA LYS A 274 2.77 -16.44 8.79
C LYS A 274 1.74 -15.82 7.88
N SER A 275 1.69 -14.49 7.79
CA SER A 275 0.80 -13.76 6.88
C SER A 275 0.96 -14.21 5.43
N HIS A 276 2.21 -14.31 4.95
CA HIS A 276 2.51 -14.83 3.62
C HIS A 276 1.93 -16.24 3.41
N THR A 277 2.22 -17.14 4.34
CA THR A 277 1.81 -18.54 4.28
C THR A 277 0.29 -18.70 4.24
N ARG A 278 -0.43 -17.83 4.95
CA ARG A 278 -1.90 -17.88 5.09
C ARG A 278 -2.63 -17.18 3.95
N LEU A 279 -2.15 -16.01 3.52
CA LEU A 279 -2.86 -15.15 2.56
C LEU A 279 -2.31 -15.23 1.14
N VAL A 280 -0.98 -15.21 0.97
CA VAL A 280 -0.32 -15.08 -0.34
C VAL A 280 -0.07 -16.45 -0.95
N LYS A 281 0.61 -17.34 -0.21
CA LYS A 281 1.06 -18.63 -0.71
C LYS A 281 -0.06 -19.49 -1.33
N PRO A 282 -1.27 -19.61 -0.75
CA PRO A 282 -2.34 -20.41 -1.33
C PRO A 282 -2.81 -19.88 -2.70
N LEU A 283 -2.68 -18.57 -2.94
CA LEU A 283 -3.02 -17.93 -4.22
C LEU A 283 -1.93 -18.18 -5.26
N ILE A 284 -0.66 -18.08 -4.86
CA ILE A 284 0.50 -18.39 -5.71
C ILE A 284 0.52 -19.87 -6.11
N ASP A 285 0.28 -20.79 -5.17
CA ASP A 285 0.27 -22.24 -5.44
C ASP A 285 -0.85 -22.64 -6.42
N LYS A 286 -1.96 -21.91 -6.44
CA LYS A 286 -3.11 -22.15 -7.34
C LYS A 286 -3.03 -21.38 -8.65
N LEU A 287 -2.04 -20.51 -8.82
CA LEU A 287 -1.98 -19.50 -9.87
C LEU A 287 -2.13 -20.05 -11.29
N ALA A 288 -1.55 -21.23 -11.57
CA ALA A 288 -1.66 -21.89 -12.88
C ALA A 288 -3.10 -22.28 -13.26
N ASN A 289 -3.98 -22.47 -12.27
CA ASN A 289 -5.39 -22.82 -12.46
C ASN A 289 -6.34 -21.63 -12.24
N THR A 290 -5.81 -20.48 -11.85
CA THR A 290 -6.59 -19.26 -11.64
C THR A 290 -7.00 -18.65 -12.97
N LYS A 291 -8.28 -18.29 -13.13
CA LYS A 291 -8.78 -17.60 -14.32
C LYS A 291 -8.08 -16.25 -14.49
N CYS A 292 -7.87 -15.81 -15.73
CA CYS A 292 -7.08 -14.61 -16.00
C CYS A 292 -7.64 -13.33 -15.36
N GLU A 293 -8.96 -13.22 -15.26
CA GLU A 293 -9.65 -12.11 -14.61
C GLU A 293 -9.41 -12.06 -13.09
N GLN A 294 -9.00 -13.19 -12.48
CA GLN A 294 -8.76 -13.33 -11.05
C GLN A 294 -7.27 -13.27 -10.68
N VAL A 295 -6.36 -13.28 -11.66
CA VAL A 295 -4.91 -13.20 -11.40
C VAL A 295 -4.54 -11.87 -10.75
N SER A 296 -5.22 -10.78 -11.12
CA SER A 296 -5.01 -9.46 -10.50
C SER A 296 -5.37 -9.44 -9.02
N THR A 297 -6.34 -10.24 -8.58
CA THR A 297 -6.69 -10.36 -7.16
C THR A 297 -5.55 -11.03 -6.38
N ALA A 298 -4.93 -12.07 -6.93
CA ALA A 298 -3.73 -12.68 -6.33
C ALA A 298 -2.56 -11.68 -6.25
N ALA A 299 -2.37 -10.88 -7.29
CA ALA A 299 -1.36 -9.84 -7.30
C ALA A 299 -1.63 -8.71 -6.31
N TYR A 300 -2.89 -8.32 -6.12
CA TYR A 300 -3.29 -7.35 -5.11
C TYR A 300 -2.93 -7.83 -3.69
N ILE A 301 -3.31 -9.06 -3.33
CA ILE A 301 -2.99 -9.64 -2.02
C ILE A 301 -1.48 -9.78 -1.81
N PHE A 302 -0.73 -10.16 -2.86
CA PHE A 302 0.74 -10.16 -2.83
C PHE A 302 1.31 -8.75 -2.59
N SER A 303 0.83 -7.73 -3.33
CA SER A 303 1.27 -6.34 -3.15
C SER A 303 0.96 -5.81 -1.75
N GLU A 304 -0.17 -6.19 -1.17
CA GLU A 304 -0.54 -5.82 0.20
C GLU A 304 0.39 -6.42 1.25
N TRP A 305 0.65 -7.73 1.16
CA TRP A 305 1.63 -8.36 2.03
C TRP A 305 3.03 -7.75 1.87
N ARG A 306 3.46 -7.53 0.62
CA ARG A 306 4.76 -6.90 0.33
C ARG A 306 4.84 -5.49 0.91
N SER A 307 3.77 -4.69 0.82
CA SER A 307 3.71 -3.37 1.44
C SER A 307 4.05 -3.43 2.93
N LYS A 308 3.45 -4.41 3.62
CA LYS A 308 3.70 -4.62 5.04
C LYS A 308 5.19 -4.90 5.22
N VAL A 309 5.78 -5.82 4.45
CA VAL A 309 7.25 -6.07 4.47
C VAL A 309 8.08 -4.80 4.23
N ASP A 310 7.76 -4.01 3.19
CA ASP A 310 8.50 -2.79 2.82
C ASP A 310 8.40 -1.68 3.88
N GLN A 311 7.27 -1.60 4.61
CA GLN A 311 7.12 -0.69 5.75
C GLN A 311 8.15 -0.99 6.85
N PHE A 312 8.65 -2.21 6.93
CA PHE A 312 9.74 -2.61 7.80
C PHE A 312 11.08 -2.66 7.06
N TYR A 313 11.60 -1.48 6.69
CA TYR A 313 12.83 -1.28 5.90
C TYR A 313 14.00 -2.28 6.16
N TYR A 314 14.16 -2.77 7.38
CA TYR A 314 15.21 -3.74 7.77
C TYR A 314 14.89 -5.22 7.46
N HIS A 315 13.70 -5.56 6.98
CA HIS A 315 13.26 -6.94 6.71
C HIS A 315 13.27 -7.33 5.24
N ASN A 316 13.48 -6.38 4.32
CA ASN A 316 13.40 -6.66 2.89
C ASN A 316 14.39 -7.78 2.48
N GLU A 317 15.62 -7.75 2.99
CA GLU A 317 16.63 -8.78 2.68
C GLU A 317 16.20 -10.20 3.11
N TYR A 318 15.43 -10.35 4.20
CA TYR A 318 14.96 -11.65 4.67
C TYR A 318 13.92 -12.24 3.73
N PHE A 319 13.00 -11.40 3.22
CA PHE A 319 11.92 -11.83 2.35
C PHE A 319 12.23 -11.72 0.85
N GLN A 320 13.35 -11.12 0.46
CA GLN A 320 13.66 -10.82 -0.94
C GLN A 320 13.57 -12.05 -1.85
N LEU A 321 14.12 -13.19 -1.42
CA LEU A 321 14.05 -14.44 -2.20
C LEU A 321 12.60 -14.90 -2.41
N GLN A 322 11.74 -14.75 -1.40
CA GLN A 322 10.33 -15.09 -1.48
C GLN A 322 9.58 -14.11 -2.38
N ILE A 323 9.82 -12.79 -2.21
CA ILE A 323 9.27 -11.72 -3.04
C ILE A 323 9.61 -11.94 -4.51
N ASP A 324 10.89 -12.21 -4.82
CA ASP A 324 11.35 -12.44 -6.19
C ASP A 324 10.73 -13.70 -6.80
N SER A 325 10.62 -14.77 -6.01
CA SER A 325 10.00 -16.04 -6.45
C SER A 325 8.53 -15.84 -6.82
N ASP A 326 7.76 -15.21 -5.94
CA ASP A 326 6.32 -15.00 -6.16
C ASP A 326 6.06 -13.98 -7.25
N ALA A 327 6.85 -12.91 -7.31
CA ALA A 327 6.77 -11.93 -8.38
C ALA A 327 7.05 -12.57 -9.75
N LYS A 328 8.05 -13.45 -9.83
CA LYS A 328 8.33 -14.19 -11.06
C LYS A 328 7.18 -15.10 -11.46
N ALA A 329 6.55 -15.79 -10.50
CA ALA A 329 5.37 -16.63 -10.76
C ALA A 329 4.18 -15.80 -11.28
N LEU A 330 3.90 -14.67 -10.63
CA LEU A 330 2.87 -13.71 -11.05
C LEU A 330 3.15 -13.16 -12.46
N ASN A 331 4.37 -12.71 -12.75
CA ASN A 331 4.72 -12.18 -14.08
C ASN A 331 4.61 -13.24 -15.18
N ALA A 332 5.00 -14.49 -14.90
CA ALA A 332 4.80 -15.59 -15.83
C ALA A 332 3.31 -15.80 -16.14
N ARG A 333 2.45 -15.82 -15.10
CA ARG A 333 1.01 -15.97 -15.28
C ARG A 333 0.38 -14.78 -16.00
N PHE A 334 0.79 -13.55 -15.67
CA PHE A 334 0.36 -12.36 -16.38
C PHE A 334 0.66 -12.47 -17.87
N THR A 335 1.87 -12.90 -18.23
CA THR A 335 2.27 -13.07 -19.63
C THR A 335 1.36 -14.07 -20.36
N GLU A 336 1.06 -15.21 -19.75
CA GLU A 336 0.13 -16.21 -20.32
C GLU A 336 -1.27 -15.62 -20.53
N CYS A 337 -1.80 -14.94 -19.52
CA CYS A 337 -3.11 -14.32 -19.60
C CYS A 337 -3.17 -13.17 -20.61
N ALA A 338 -2.08 -12.41 -20.76
CA ALA A 338 -1.98 -11.38 -21.77
C ALA A 338 -2.03 -11.98 -23.19
N ARG A 339 -1.43 -13.16 -23.45
CA ARG A 339 -1.57 -13.84 -24.75
C ARG A 339 -3.02 -14.19 -25.06
N GLU A 340 -3.77 -14.66 -24.05
CA GLU A 340 -5.17 -15.03 -24.19
C GLU A 340 -6.08 -13.83 -24.43
N LEU A 341 -5.89 -12.75 -23.65
CA LEU A 341 -6.80 -11.61 -23.64
C LEU A 341 -6.40 -10.51 -24.62
N CYS A 342 -5.14 -10.40 -25.03
CA CYS A 342 -4.66 -9.35 -25.93
C CYS A 342 -5.39 -9.35 -27.29
N PRO A 343 -5.71 -10.49 -27.94
CA PRO A 343 -6.51 -10.48 -29.17
C PRO A 343 -7.90 -9.86 -29.01
N VAL A 344 -8.50 -9.92 -27.82
CA VAL A 344 -9.80 -9.28 -27.54
C VAL A 344 -9.67 -7.76 -27.63
N CYS A 345 -8.57 -7.23 -27.09
CA CYS A 345 -8.24 -5.82 -27.13
C CYS A 345 -7.77 -5.37 -28.53
N MET A 346 -6.85 -6.10 -29.16
CA MET A 346 -6.16 -5.70 -30.39
C MET A 346 -6.88 -6.11 -31.68
N GLY A 347 -7.71 -7.15 -31.64
CA GLY A 347 -8.27 -7.78 -32.83
C GLY A 347 -9.35 -6.98 -33.53
N GLY A 348 -10.08 -6.12 -32.80
CA GLY A 348 -11.31 -5.51 -33.29
C GLY A 348 -12.33 -6.61 -33.64
N GLN A 349 -13.38 -6.79 -32.84
CA GLN A 349 -14.43 -7.73 -33.19
C GLN A 349 -14.96 -7.35 -34.59
N PRO A 350 -14.90 -8.21 -35.62
CA PRO A 350 -15.17 -7.82 -37.02
C PRO A 350 -16.53 -7.16 -37.23
N GLU A 351 -17.49 -7.38 -36.33
CA GLU A 351 -18.83 -6.79 -36.35
C GLU A 351 -19.39 -6.48 -34.93
N GLY A 352 -18.54 -6.50 -33.89
CA GLY A 352 -18.97 -6.48 -32.48
C GLY A 352 -18.53 -5.24 -31.70
N LYS A 353 -19.37 -4.79 -30.76
CA LYS A 353 -18.94 -3.83 -29.73
C LYS A 353 -17.79 -4.44 -28.91
N PRO A 354 -16.79 -3.64 -28.49
CA PRO A 354 -15.72 -4.13 -27.62
C PRO A 354 -16.30 -4.77 -26.35
N ASP A 355 -15.74 -5.91 -25.94
CA ASP A 355 -16.06 -6.55 -24.66
C ASP A 355 -15.34 -5.75 -23.54
N LEU A 356 -16.05 -4.75 -23.01
CA LEU A 356 -15.48 -3.81 -22.04
C LEU A 356 -15.01 -4.49 -20.76
N ALA A 357 -15.66 -5.58 -20.34
CA ALA A 357 -15.25 -6.33 -19.16
C ALA A 357 -13.87 -6.96 -19.38
N LYS A 358 -13.67 -7.66 -20.51
CA LYS A 358 -12.37 -8.25 -20.85
C LYS A 358 -11.28 -7.21 -21.09
N ILE A 359 -11.63 -6.09 -21.73
CA ILE A 359 -10.69 -4.98 -21.92
C ILE A 359 -10.25 -4.44 -20.55
N ASN A 360 -11.18 -4.22 -19.63
CA ASN A 360 -10.87 -3.81 -18.27
C ASN A 360 -9.96 -4.85 -17.58
N SER A 361 -10.24 -6.16 -17.69
CA SER A 361 -9.36 -7.20 -17.13
C SER A 361 -7.93 -7.12 -17.68
N VAL A 362 -7.75 -6.84 -18.98
CA VAL A 362 -6.41 -6.64 -19.57
C VAL A 362 -5.73 -5.40 -18.98
N ILE A 363 -6.45 -4.29 -18.83
CA ILE A 363 -5.90 -3.05 -18.29
C ILE A 363 -5.44 -3.24 -16.84
N VAL A 364 -6.27 -3.87 -16.01
CA VAL A 364 -5.95 -4.14 -14.61
C VAL A 364 -4.74 -5.08 -14.52
N LEU A 365 -4.76 -6.18 -15.26
CA LEU A 365 -3.66 -7.15 -15.32
C LEU A 365 -2.34 -6.48 -15.72
N ALA A 366 -2.36 -5.71 -16.81
CA ALA A 366 -1.18 -5.03 -17.31
C ALA A 366 -0.65 -3.99 -16.32
N THR A 367 -1.53 -3.33 -15.55
CA THR A 367 -1.11 -2.37 -14.53
C THR A 367 -0.41 -3.05 -13.35
N PHE A 368 -0.92 -4.19 -12.86
CA PHE A 368 -0.23 -4.96 -11.83
C PHE A 368 1.11 -5.50 -12.34
N ALA A 369 1.17 -5.98 -13.58
CA ALA A 369 2.40 -6.46 -14.18
C ALA A 369 3.44 -5.34 -14.39
N GLU A 370 3.01 -4.14 -14.77
CA GLU A 370 3.85 -2.93 -14.84
C GLU A 370 4.45 -2.61 -13.45
N SER A 371 3.59 -2.52 -12.42
CA SER A 371 4.00 -2.24 -11.05
C SER A 371 4.97 -3.29 -10.50
N LEU A 372 4.70 -4.57 -10.78
CA LEU A 372 5.56 -5.67 -10.39
C LEU A 372 6.91 -5.60 -11.09
N SER A 373 6.92 -5.30 -12.40
CA SER A 373 8.14 -5.18 -13.18
C SER A 373 9.02 -4.04 -12.69
N PHE A 374 8.43 -2.88 -12.40
CA PHE A 374 9.14 -1.72 -11.86
C PHE A 374 9.85 -2.04 -10.54
N THR A 375 9.15 -2.74 -9.66
CA THR A 375 9.61 -2.99 -8.30
C THR A 375 10.51 -4.23 -8.14
N THR A 376 10.66 -5.04 -9.19
CA THR A 376 11.52 -6.25 -9.20
C THR A 376 12.60 -6.20 -10.28
N GLY A 377 12.64 -5.13 -11.08
CA GLY A 377 13.64 -4.95 -12.13
C GLY A 377 13.45 -5.87 -13.34
N LEU A 378 12.22 -6.24 -13.67
CA LEU A 378 11.91 -7.01 -14.89
C LEU A 378 11.86 -6.08 -16.11
N ASP A 379 12.44 -6.52 -17.23
CA ASP A 379 12.64 -5.70 -18.44
C ASP A 379 11.36 -5.45 -19.27
N ASP A 380 10.19 -5.89 -18.81
CA ASP A 380 8.93 -5.86 -19.56
C ASP A 380 8.03 -4.65 -19.25
N PHE A 381 8.47 -3.76 -18.36
CA PHE A 381 7.69 -2.59 -17.91
C PHE A 381 7.08 -1.76 -19.04
N ALA A 382 7.89 -1.41 -20.05
CA ALA A 382 7.45 -0.59 -21.17
C ALA A 382 6.38 -1.29 -22.01
N TRP A 383 6.47 -2.61 -22.13
CA TRP A 383 5.53 -3.42 -22.89
C TRP A 383 4.16 -3.50 -22.18
N TRP A 384 4.15 -3.71 -20.87
CA TRP A 384 2.92 -3.72 -20.05
C TRP A 384 2.18 -2.39 -20.10
N ARG A 385 2.92 -1.28 -19.98
CA ARG A 385 2.38 0.06 -20.12
C ARG A 385 1.78 0.31 -21.51
N GLN A 386 2.42 -0.18 -22.56
CA GLN A 386 1.91 -0.03 -23.92
C GLN A 386 0.63 -0.85 -24.15
N LEU A 387 0.58 -2.08 -23.63
CA LEU A 387 -0.61 -2.93 -23.67
C LEU A 387 -1.81 -2.25 -22.99
N SER A 388 -1.63 -1.79 -21.74
CA SER A 388 -2.71 -1.16 -20.97
C SER A 388 -3.26 0.08 -21.67
N SER A 389 -2.37 0.93 -22.20
CA SER A 389 -2.74 2.17 -22.90
C SER A 389 -3.53 1.91 -24.18
N GLN A 390 -3.09 0.96 -25.02
CA GLN A 390 -3.80 0.63 -26.27
C GLN A 390 -5.15 -0.03 -26.02
N CYS A 391 -5.26 -0.87 -24.99
CA CYS A 391 -6.53 -1.47 -24.63
C CYS A 391 -7.52 -0.45 -24.09
N ALA A 392 -7.05 0.51 -23.29
CA ALA A 392 -7.88 1.60 -22.82
C ALA A 392 -8.41 2.45 -23.98
N GLU A 393 -7.54 2.90 -24.88
CA GLU A 393 -7.92 3.69 -26.05
C GLU A 393 -9.02 3.00 -26.89
N ARG A 394 -8.84 1.70 -27.17
CA ARG A 394 -9.80 0.91 -27.95
C ARG A 394 -11.11 0.63 -27.21
N GLY A 395 -11.06 0.51 -25.90
CA GLY A 395 -12.24 0.39 -25.05
C GLY A 395 -13.00 1.70 -24.87
N GLY A 396 -12.45 2.84 -25.32
CA GLY A 396 -12.96 4.15 -24.93
C GLY A 396 -12.84 4.40 -23.43
N ILE A 397 -11.92 3.70 -22.76
CA ILE A 397 -11.58 3.86 -21.36
C ILE A 397 -10.43 4.85 -21.29
N GLN A 398 -10.44 5.72 -20.29
CA GLN A 398 -9.34 6.67 -20.11
C GLN A 398 -8.01 5.92 -19.89
N SER A 399 -6.98 6.30 -20.65
CA SER A 399 -5.70 5.59 -20.59
C SER A 399 -5.06 5.69 -19.20
N PRO A 400 -4.61 4.57 -18.60
CA PRO A 400 -3.94 4.57 -17.31
C PRO A 400 -2.58 5.27 -17.32
N SER A 401 -1.93 5.48 -18.46
CA SER A 401 -0.61 6.14 -18.50
C SER A 401 -0.71 7.66 -18.42
N GLY A 402 -1.92 8.20 -18.36
CA GLY A 402 -2.20 9.59 -18.68
C GLY A 402 -1.88 9.86 -20.13
N SER A 403 -2.33 11.01 -20.61
CA SER A 403 -1.80 11.54 -21.86
C SER A 403 -0.32 11.90 -21.64
N THR A 404 0.57 10.91 -21.68
CA THR A 404 2.02 11.11 -21.85
C THR A 404 2.40 11.27 -23.32
N GLY A 405 1.41 11.46 -24.21
CA GLY A 405 1.50 12.66 -25.03
C GLY A 405 1.40 13.85 -24.06
N GLY A 406 2.39 14.15 -23.22
CA GLY A 406 3.69 14.49 -23.75
C GLY A 406 3.39 15.42 -24.90
N ASP A 407 2.88 16.60 -24.56
CA ASP A 407 2.96 17.76 -25.44
C ASP A 407 4.45 17.88 -25.76
N TYR A 408 4.91 17.09 -26.73
CA TYR A 408 6.04 17.40 -27.55
C TYR A 408 5.58 18.66 -28.28
N SER A 409 5.67 19.79 -27.57
CA SER A 409 5.46 21.13 -28.10
C SER A 409 6.62 21.52 -29.01
N GLY A 410 7.57 20.62 -29.25
CA GLY A 410 8.44 20.69 -30.40
C GLY A 410 7.60 20.40 -31.65
N GLU A 411 7.58 21.33 -32.60
CA GLU A 411 6.92 21.28 -33.91
C GLU A 411 7.43 20.13 -34.83
N GLY A 412 7.91 19.03 -34.26
CA GLY A 412 8.28 17.82 -34.96
C GLY A 412 7.05 17.00 -35.37
N PRO A 413 7.14 16.22 -36.45
CA PRO A 413 6.10 15.28 -36.81
C PRO A 413 5.84 14.32 -35.65
N ALA A 414 4.57 14.05 -35.36
CA ALA A 414 4.19 13.04 -34.38
C ALA A 414 4.93 11.72 -34.69
N PRO A 415 5.61 11.11 -33.72
CA PRO A 415 6.32 9.86 -33.96
C PRO A 415 5.35 8.82 -34.51
N THR A 416 5.78 8.10 -35.56
CA THR A 416 4.99 7.02 -36.14
C THR A 416 4.69 5.99 -35.04
N PRO A 417 3.42 5.60 -34.81
CA PRO A 417 3.10 4.60 -33.80
C PRO A 417 3.91 3.33 -34.04
N ILE A 418 4.64 2.88 -33.01
CA ILE A 418 5.34 1.60 -33.07
C ILE A 418 4.26 0.51 -33.12
N PRO A 419 4.25 -0.36 -34.14
CA PRO A 419 3.27 -1.44 -34.20
C PRO A 419 3.43 -2.35 -32.98
N PHE A 420 2.37 -2.42 -32.17
CA PHE A 420 2.30 -3.33 -31.03
C PHE A 420 1.72 -4.66 -31.49
N THR A 421 2.42 -5.74 -31.16
CA THR A 421 1.96 -7.11 -31.40
C THR A 421 1.66 -7.77 -30.08
N CYS A 422 0.53 -8.46 -29.99
CA CYS A 422 0.29 -9.38 -28.88
C CYS A 422 1.45 -10.37 -28.78
N PRO A 423 1.84 -10.77 -27.56
CA PRO A 423 2.89 -11.76 -27.41
C PRO A 423 2.40 -13.06 -28.04
N LEU A 424 3.27 -13.72 -28.80
CA LEU A 424 3.01 -15.05 -29.36
C LEU A 424 3.08 -16.11 -28.27
#